data_AF-A0AAE3FYI1-F1
#
_entry.id   AF-A0AAE3FYI1-F1
#
_cell.length_a   1.000
_cell.length_b   1.000
_cell.length_c   1.000
_cell.angle_alpha   90.00
_cell.angle_beta   90.00
_cell.angle_gamma   90.00
#
_symmetry.space_group_name_H-M   'P 1'
#
loop_
_entity.id
_entity.type
_entity.pdbx_description
1 polymer ?
#
loop_
_entity_poly.entity_id
_entity_poly.type
_entity_poly.pdbx_seq_one_letter_code
_entity_poly.pdbx_strand_id
1 'polypeptide(L)'
;MTDSPRQQHRFVVDAMCGKLARYLRMCGYDTVSVHDEGLEADKEIQQFAIETGRTLLTRDRSLATDEQYSVVLLTDRGVLGQLQTLREHNTVLSLPETPAVCSVCNGTVGPSSCKEGIRQWLN
;
A
#
# COMPACT_ATOMS: atom_id res chain seq x y z
N MET A 1 15.40 -15.05 11.55
CA MET A 1 15.52 -13.64 11.13
C MET A 1 14.38 -13.38 10.15
N THR A 2 13.20 -13.04 10.65
CA THR A 2 12.05 -12.68 9.81
C THR A 2 12.34 -11.32 9.21
N ASP A 3 12.47 -11.27 7.90
CA ASP A 3 12.54 -10.03 7.17
C ASP A 3 11.25 -9.23 7.42
N SER A 4 11.36 -7.93 7.69
CA SER A 4 10.18 -7.11 8.05
C SER A 4 9.26 -6.97 6.83
N PRO A 5 7.92 -6.92 6.97
CA PRO A 5 6.99 -6.75 5.85
C PRO A 5 7.33 -5.57 4.92
N ARG A 6 7.91 -4.49 5.48
CA ARG A 6 8.44 -3.34 4.73
C ARG A 6 9.54 -3.67 3.72
N GLN A 7 10.37 -4.67 3.99
CA GLN A 7 11.50 -5.02 3.12
C GLN A 7 11.09 -6.01 2.02
N GLN A 8 10.03 -6.80 2.24
CA GLN A 8 9.59 -7.79 1.26
C GLN A 8 8.59 -7.23 0.26
N HIS A 9 7.56 -6.47 0.67
CA HIS A 9 6.56 -5.94 -0.27
C HIS A 9 6.39 -4.43 -0.12
N ARG A 10 6.51 -3.74 -1.26
CA ARG A 10 6.23 -2.31 -1.37
C ARG A 10 5.14 -2.07 -2.41
N PHE A 11 4.17 -1.26 -2.05
CA PHE A 11 2.98 -1.03 -2.86
C PHE A 11 2.87 0.43 -3.29
N VAL A 12 2.28 0.63 -4.47
CA VAL A 12 1.67 1.89 -4.88
C VAL A 12 0.18 1.62 -5.13
N VAL A 13 -0.69 2.45 -4.55
CA VAL A 13 -2.14 2.23 -4.55
C VAL A 13 -2.82 3.32 -5.35
N ASP A 14 -3.65 2.91 -6.30
CA ASP A 14 -4.53 3.77 -7.09
C ASP A 14 -5.47 4.62 -6.20
N ALA A 15 -5.82 5.81 -6.67
CA ALA A 15 -6.77 6.75 -6.07
C ALA A 15 -8.08 6.08 -5.62
N MET A 16 -8.58 5.10 -6.40
CA MET A 16 -9.81 4.38 -6.08
C MET A 16 -9.71 3.46 -4.84
N CYS A 17 -8.50 3.20 -4.36
CA CYS A 17 -8.20 2.20 -3.34
C CYS A 17 -7.56 2.81 -2.08
N GLY A 18 -7.74 4.11 -1.83
CA GLY A 18 -7.09 4.81 -0.70
C GLY A 18 -7.31 4.18 0.68
N LYS A 19 -8.47 3.54 0.93
CA LYS A 19 -8.69 2.77 2.17
C LYS A 19 -7.70 1.60 2.30
N LEU A 20 -7.43 0.88 1.22
CA LEU A 20 -6.49 -0.23 1.20
C LEU A 20 -5.08 0.20 1.60
N ALA A 21 -4.63 1.36 1.11
CA ALA A 21 -3.33 1.92 1.47
C ALA A 21 -3.17 2.06 3.00
N ARG A 22 -4.22 2.54 3.69
CA ARG A 22 -4.24 2.65 5.15
C ARG A 22 -4.10 1.30 5.85
N TYR A 23 -4.84 0.28 5.41
CA TYR A 23 -4.76 -1.06 6.01
C TYR A 23 -3.39 -1.69 5.79
N LEU A 24 -2.80 -1.56 4.60
CA LEU A 24 -1.47 -2.10 4.31
C LEU A 24 -0.39 -1.44 5.17
N ARG A 25 -0.46 -0.12 5.37
CA ARG A 25 0.41 0.60 6.32
C ARG A 25 0.21 0.11 7.75
N MET A 26 -1.02 -0.12 8.20
CA MET A 26 -1.29 -0.68 9.52
C MET A 26 -0.69 -2.09 9.67
N CYS A 27 -0.67 -2.89 8.61
CA CYS A 27 0.02 -4.18 8.55
C CYS A 27 1.56 -4.07 8.47
N GLY A 28 2.09 -2.86 8.42
CA GLY A 28 3.52 -2.60 8.39
C GLY A 28 4.15 -2.64 7.00
N TYR A 29 3.36 -2.61 5.92
CA TYR A 29 3.90 -2.51 4.56
C TYR A 29 4.31 -1.09 4.20
N ASP A 30 5.35 -0.95 3.38
CA ASP A 30 5.66 0.30 2.70
C ASP A 30 4.65 0.50 1.57
N THR A 31 3.69 1.39 1.78
CA THR A 31 2.59 1.61 0.83
C THR A 31 2.37 3.09 0.60
N VAL A 32 2.57 3.55 -0.63
CA VAL A 32 2.24 4.90 -1.07
C VAL A 32 0.94 4.85 -1.88
N SER A 33 0.19 5.94 -1.93
CA SER A 33 -0.91 6.10 -2.89
C SER A 33 -0.48 7.06 -3.98
N VAL A 34 -1.15 6.99 -5.14
CA VAL A 34 -0.91 7.94 -6.24
C VAL A 34 -1.08 9.40 -5.78
N HIS A 35 -1.97 9.66 -4.83
CA HIS A 35 -2.15 10.99 -4.25
C HIS A 35 -0.98 11.44 -3.37
N ASP A 36 -0.38 10.54 -2.60
CA ASP A 36 0.78 10.88 -1.76
C ASP A 36 1.98 11.32 -2.62
N GLU A 37 2.09 10.72 -3.80
CA GLU A 37 3.18 10.93 -4.76
C GLU A 37 2.82 11.95 -5.86
N GLY A 38 1.60 12.51 -5.84
CA GLY A 38 1.15 13.49 -6.84
C GLY A 38 1.06 12.96 -8.27
N LEU A 39 0.79 11.66 -8.44
CA LEU A 39 0.66 11.01 -9.75
C LEU A 39 -0.78 11.13 -10.24
N GLU A 40 -0.97 11.78 -11.40
CA GLU A 40 -2.31 12.07 -11.93
C GLU A 40 -2.60 11.31 -13.22
N ALA A 41 -1.58 11.01 -14.04
CA ALA A 41 -1.73 10.32 -15.30
C ALA A 41 -1.26 8.86 -15.24
N ASP A 42 -1.92 7.98 -16.01
CA ASP A 42 -1.56 6.56 -16.12
C ASP A 42 -0.08 6.34 -16.42
N LYS A 43 0.51 7.13 -17.32
CA LYS A 43 1.94 7.05 -17.65
C LYS A 43 2.85 7.38 -16.47
N GLU A 44 2.46 8.33 -15.62
CA GLU A 44 3.21 8.68 -14.42
C GLU A 44 3.15 7.55 -13.40
N ILE A 45 1.98 6.94 -13.23
CA ILE A 45 1.78 5.78 -12.35
C ILE A 45 2.62 4.59 -12.82
N GLN A 46 2.59 4.29 -14.12
CA GLN A 46 3.38 3.24 -14.74
C GLN A 46 4.88 3.47 -14.54
N GLN A 47 5.37 4.66 -14.92
CA GLN A 47 6.78 5.00 -14.79
C GLN A 47 7.24 4.93 -13.33
N PHE A 48 6.43 5.44 -12.40
CA PHE A 48 6.72 5.36 -10.97
C PHE A 48 6.78 3.92 -10.46
N ALA A 49 5.85 3.06 -10.86
CA ALA A 49 5.86 1.64 -10.50
C ALA A 49 7.12 0.93 -11.02
N ILE A 50 7.53 1.22 -12.25
CA ILE A 50 8.75 0.69 -12.88
C ILE A 50 10.00 1.17 -12.14
N GLU A 51 10.17 2.48 -11.99
CA GLU A 51 11.39 3.09 -11.41
C GLU A 51 11.57 2.71 -9.94
N THR A 52 10.46 2.62 -9.20
CA THR A 52 10.53 2.22 -7.81
C THR A 52 10.61 0.70 -7.68
N GLY A 53 10.02 -0.08 -8.59
CA GLY A 53 9.81 -1.51 -8.41
C GLY A 53 8.71 -1.82 -7.38
N ARG A 54 7.76 -0.89 -7.17
CA ARG A 54 6.58 -1.12 -6.32
C ARG A 54 5.54 -1.92 -7.09
N THR A 55 4.81 -2.79 -6.39
CA THR A 55 3.63 -3.45 -6.97
C THR A 55 2.47 -2.46 -7.01
N LEU A 56 1.91 -2.22 -8.21
CA LEU A 56 0.71 -1.41 -8.38
C LEU A 56 -0.53 -2.21 -7.96
N LEU A 57 -1.31 -1.63 -7.05
CA LEU A 57 -2.63 -2.11 -6.68
C LEU A 57 -3.68 -1.19 -7.30
N THR A 58 -4.39 -1.68 -8.31
CA THR A 58 -5.32 -0.87 -9.10
C THR A 58 -6.61 -1.62 -9.40
N ARG A 59 -7.71 -0.89 -9.56
CA ARG A 59 -8.95 -1.42 -10.13
C ARG A 59 -9.07 -1.14 -11.63
N ASP A 60 -8.15 -0.38 -12.19
CA ASP A 60 -8.10 -0.09 -13.62
C ASP A 60 -7.49 -1.27 -14.36
N ARG A 61 -8.29 -1.85 -15.27
CA ARG A 61 -7.86 -2.99 -16.08
C ARG A 61 -6.79 -2.61 -17.10
N SER A 62 -6.77 -1.36 -17.58
CA SER A 62 -5.79 -0.90 -18.56
C SER A 62 -4.39 -0.75 -17.97
N LEU A 63 -4.29 -0.40 -16.68
CA LEU A 63 -3.05 -0.43 -15.93
C LEU A 63 -2.63 -1.88 -15.63
N ALA A 64 -3.57 -2.79 -15.41
CA ALA A 64 -3.26 -4.19 -15.11
C ALA A 64 -2.87 -5.07 -16.31
N THR A 65 -2.69 -4.51 -17.51
CA THR A 65 -2.29 -5.27 -18.72
C THR A 65 -0.81 -5.17 -19.08
N ASP A 66 -0.05 -4.31 -18.42
CA ASP A 66 1.36 -4.09 -18.75
C ASP A 66 2.27 -5.04 -17.95
N GLU A 67 3.17 -5.75 -18.63
CA GLU A 67 4.10 -6.70 -18.03
C GLU A 67 5.41 -6.03 -17.53
N GLN A 68 5.62 -4.75 -17.81
CA GLN A 68 6.84 -4.02 -17.43
C GLN A 68 6.97 -3.74 -15.93
N TYR A 69 5.88 -3.87 -15.16
CA TYR A 69 5.88 -3.70 -13.72
C TYR A 69 4.96 -4.72 -13.03
N SER A 70 5.19 -4.94 -11.74
CA SER A 70 4.33 -5.80 -10.94
C SER A 70 2.99 -5.12 -10.68
N VAL A 71 1.89 -5.79 -11.01
CA VAL A 71 0.54 -5.24 -10.84
C VAL A 71 -0.42 -6.31 -10.35
N VAL A 72 -1.33 -5.92 -9.45
CA VAL A 72 -2.44 -6.74 -8.98
C VAL A 72 -3.74 -6.01 -9.31
N LEU A 73 -4.57 -6.65 -10.14
CA LEU A 73 -5.91 -6.17 -10.44
C LEU A 73 -6.85 -6.47 -9.27
N LEU A 74 -7.37 -5.42 -8.66
CA LEU A 74 -8.42 -5.48 -7.68
C LEU A 74 -9.78 -5.43 -8.40
N THR A 75 -10.60 -6.47 -8.27
CA THR A 75 -11.94 -6.49 -8.87
C THR A 75 -13.00 -5.92 -7.93
N ASP A 76 -12.78 -6.06 -6.62
CA ASP A 76 -13.70 -5.59 -5.58
C ASP A 76 -13.65 -4.09 -5.34
N ARG A 77 -14.84 -3.51 -5.12
CA ARG A 77 -14.99 -2.10 -4.68
C ARG A 77 -14.76 -1.93 -3.19
N GLY A 78 -15.01 -2.97 -2.40
CA GLY A 78 -14.92 -2.95 -0.94
C GLY A 78 -13.54 -3.38 -0.46
N VAL A 79 -13.03 -2.70 0.59
CA VAL A 79 -11.69 -2.97 1.12
C VAL A 79 -11.51 -4.41 1.60
N LEU A 80 -12.55 -5.07 2.12
CA LEU A 80 -12.46 -6.46 2.56
C LEU A 80 -12.19 -7.42 1.39
N GLY A 81 -12.88 -7.24 0.26
CA GLY A 81 -12.64 -8.04 -0.96
C GLY A 81 -11.24 -7.75 -1.53
N GLN A 82 -10.80 -6.49 -1.50
CA GLN A 82 -9.44 -6.12 -1.92
C GLN A 82 -8.37 -6.79 -1.05
N LEU A 83 -8.55 -6.82 0.27
CA LEU A 83 -7.64 -7.52 1.19
C LEU A 83 -7.66 -9.04 0.94
N GLN A 84 -8.81 -9.61 0.58
CA GLN A 84 -8.90 -11.02 0.19
C GLN A 84 -8.09 -11.29 -1.09
N THR A 85 -8.23 -10.47 -2.13
CA THR A 85 -7.41 -10.58 -3.35
C THR A 85 -5.92 -10.56 -3.00
N LEU A 86 -5.47 -9.66 -2.12
CA LEU A 86 -4.06 -9.64 -1.71
C LEU A 86 -3.61 -10.91 -0.99
N ARG A 87 -4.47 -11.55 -0.18
CA ARG A 87 -4.16 -12.85 0.45
C ARG A 87 -4.03 -13.96 -0.59
N GLU A 88 -4.89 -13.96 -1.60
CA GLU A 88 -4.81 -14.90 -2.73
C GLU A 88 -3.51 -14.69 -3.53
N HIS A 89 -3.00 -13.46 -3.56
CA HIS A 89 -1.66 -13.11 -4.06
C HIS A 89 -0.54 -13.23 -3.02
N ASN A 90 -0.70 -14.08 -2.00
CA ASN A 90 0.31 -14.40 -0.98
C ASN A 90 0.78 -13.23 -0.10
N THR A 91 -0.02 -12.16 0.03
CA THR A 91 0.28 -11.06 0.96
C THR A 91 -0.19 -11.43 2.38
N VAL A 92 0.75 -11.41 3.35
CA VAL A 92 0.48 -11.74 4.75
C VAL A 92 -0.11 -10.54 5.50
N LEU A 93 -1.44 -10.51 5.64
CA LEU A 93 -2.13 -9.43 6.33
C LEU A 93 -2.31 -9.73 7.82
N SER A 94 -1.45 -9.14 8.65
CA SER A 94 -1.55 -9.19 10.12
C SER A 94 -1.30 -7.80 10.72
N LEU A 95 -1.93 -7.48 11.85
CA LEU A 95 -1.65 -6.24 12.58
C LEU A 95 -0.54 -6.52 13.60
N PRO A 96 0.58 -5.77 13.56
CA PRO A 96 1.61 -5.90 14.58
C PRO A 96 1.12 -5.31 15.91
N GLU A 97 1.63 -5.82 17.03
CA GLU A 97 1.34 -5.28 18.37
C GLU A 97 1.77 -3.81 18.51
N THR A 98 2.87 -3.44 17.85
CA THR A 98 3.37 -2.06 17.80
C THR A 98 3.44 -1.59 16.35
N PRO A 99 2.76 -0.48 15.98
CA PRO A 99 2.84 0.08 14.64
C PRO A 99 4.26 0.57 14.33
N ALA A 100 4.84 0.08 13.24
CA ALA A 100 6.12 0.58 12.70
C ALA A 100 5.93 1.67 11.63
N VAL A 101 4.70 1.83 11.13
CA VAL A 101 4.35 2.64 9.96
C VAL A 101 3.11 3.48 10.25
N CYS A 102 3.15 4.75 9.85
CA CYS A 102 2.00 5.62 9.98
C CYS A 102 0.95 5.23 8.95
N SER A 103 -0.26 4.93 9.41
CA SER A 103 -1.38 4.59 8.54
C SER A 103 -1.81 5.73 7.61
N VAL A 104 -1.47 6.98 7.96
CA VAL A 104 -1.85 8.18 7.21
C VAL A 104 -0.80 8.56 6.17
N CYS A 105 0.48 8.62 6.53
CA CYS A 105 1.53 9.17 5.65
C CYS A 105 2.63 8.17 5.26
N ASN A 106 2.52 6.89 5.61
CA ASN A 106 3.52 5.84 5.34
C ASN A 106 4.90 6.04 6.03
N GLY A 107 5.11 7.11 6.79
CA GLY A 107 6.35 7.35 7.54
C GLY A 107 6.63 6.30 8.62
N THR A 108 7.90 6.14 9.02
CA THR A 108 8.29 5.34 10.19
C THR A 108 7.65 5.90 11.47
N VAL A 109 7.16 5.01 12.33
CA VAL A 109 6.66 5.37 13.67
C VAL A 109 7.71 4.93 14.69
N GLY A 110 7.99 5.83 15.62
CA GLY A 110 8.91 5.67 16.73
C GLY A 110 8.57 6.69 17.81
N PRO A 111 9.25 6.67 18.97
CA PRO A 111 8.91 7.49 20.13
C PRO A 111 8.85 9.01 19.87
N SER A 112 9.47 9.47 18.77
CA SER A 112 9.54 10.87 18.37
C SER A 112 9.13 11.12 16.90
N SER A 113 8.61 10.13 16.18
CA SER A 113 8.27 10.28 14.76
C SER A 113 6.77 10.16 14.45
N CYS A 114 6.37 10.94 13.44
CA CYS A 114 5.01 11.22 12.98
C CYS A 114 4.14 12.09 13.91
N LYS A 115 3.92 13.36 13.52
CA LYS A 115 3.15 14.36 14.28
C LYS A 115 1.64 14.08 14.37
N GLU A 116 1.09 13.16 13.57
CA GLU A 116 -0.35 12.86 13.50
C GLU A 116 -0.75 11.42 13.89
N GLY A 117 0.20 10.54 14.22
CA GLY A 117 -0.05 9.08 14.25
C GLY A 117 -0.47 8.42 15.57
N ILE A 118 -0.38 9.08 16.73
CA ILE A 118 -0.55 8.39 18.04
C ILE A 118 -1.97 8.57 18.63
N ARG A 119 -2.88 9.33 18.00
CA ARG A 119 -4.18 9.71 18.61
C ARG A 119 -5.37 8.79 18.35
N GLN A 120 -5.21 7.64 17.69
CA GLN A 120 -6.36 6.75 17.37
C GLN A 120 -6.30 5.33 17.95
N TRP A 121 -5.33 5.03 18.82
CA TRP A 121 -5.15 3.68 19.40
C TRP A 121 -5.67 3.52 20.83
N LEU A 122 -6.27 4.55 21.44
CA LEU A 122 -6.74 4.53 22.84
C LEU A 122 -8.20 4.99 23.01
N ASN A 123 -9.09 4.73 22.04
CA ASN A 123 -10.54 4.81 22.25
C ASN A 123 -11.22 3.59 21.63
#